data_AF-A0A227J188-F1
#
_entry.id   AF-A0A227J188-F1
#
_cell.length_a   1.000
_cell.length_b   1.000
_cell.length_c   1.000
_cell.angle_alpha   90.00
_cell.angle_beta   90.00
_cell.angle_gamma   90.00
#
_symmetry.space_group_name_H-M   'P 1'
#
loop_
_entity.id
_entity.type
_entity.pdbx_description
1 polymer ?
#
loop_
_entity_poly.entity_id
_entity_poly.type
_entity_poly.pdbx_seq_one_letter_code
_entity_poly.pdbx_strand_id
1 'polypeptide(L)' 'GDAYEFVGPSLTDAKWFGEGFGIAVRKQDKDLTKKLDAAILSLRDKGVYQEIAGKYFNYDVYGE' A
#
# COMPACT_ATOMS: atom_id res chain seq x y z
N GLY A 1 4.76 -14.53 18.40
CA GLY A 1 6.06 -14.72 19.08
C GLY A 1 5.85 -15.72 20.19
N ASP A 2 6.87 -16.43 20.66
CA ASP A 2 6.72 -17.61 21.53
C ASP A 2 5.91 -17.41 22.83
N ALA A 3 5.54 -16.16 23.18
CA ALA A 3 4.71 -15.82 24.35
C ALA A 3 3.35 -15.15 24.00
N TYR A 4 3.03 -14.94 22.73
CA TYR A 4 1.80 -14.27 22.29
C TYR A 4 1.38 -14.67 20.87
N GLU A 5 0.09 -14.92 20.72
CA GLU A 5 -0.57 -15.20 19.45
C GLU A 5 -1.64 -14.16 19.13
N PHE A 6 -1.91 -13.96 17.85
CA PHE A 6 -3.08 -13.21 17.42
C PHE A 6 -4.32 -14.05 17.75
N VAL A 7 -5.24 -13.47 18.51
CA VAL A 7 -6.51 -14.10 18.85
C VAL A 7 -7.64 -13.45 18.07
N GLY A 8 -8.53 -14.28 17.53
CA GLY A 8 -9.68 -13.83 16.74
C GLY A 8 -9.40 -13.70 15.24
N PRO A 9 -10.45 -13.45 14.43
CA PRO A 9 -10.33 -13.35 12.98
C PRO A 9 -9.65 -12.05 12.56
N SER A 10 -8.96 -12.08 11.42
CA SER A 10 -8.49 -10.86 10.76
C SER A 10 -9.67 -10.01 10.33
N LEU A 11 -9.66 -8.73 10.71
CA LEU A 11 -10.68 -7.76 10.32
C LEU A 11 -10.18 -6.98 9.11
N THR A 12 -10.56 -7.42 7.91
CA THR A 12 -10.12 -6.83 6.64
C THR A 12 -11.28 -6.50 5.69
N ASP A 13 -12.51 -6.46 6.21
CA ASP A 13 -13.70 -6.17 5.40
C ASP A 13 -13.59 -4.75 4.79
N ALA A 14 -13.47 -4.70 3.46
CA ALA A 14 -13.31 -3.47 2.68
C ALA A 14 -14.45 -2.47 2.92
N LYS A 15 -15.64 -2.93 3.34
CA LYS A 15 -16.75 -2.04 3.73
C LYS A 15 -16.35 -1.06 4.82
N TRP A 16 -15.50 -1.50 5.74
CA TRP A 16 -15.08 -0.72 6.90
C TRP A 16 -13.67 -0.15 6.76
N PHE A 17 -12.78 -0.88 6.09
CA PHE A 17 -11.35 -0.55 6.00
C PHE A 17 -10.93 0.05 4.65
N GLY A 18 -11.80 0.01 3.64
CA GLY A 18 -11.46 0.43 2.28
C GLY A 18 -10.55 -0.54 1.55
N GLU A 19 -10.06 -0.11 0.39
CA GLU A 19 -9.19 -0.89 -0.49
C GLU A 19 -7.77 -0.30 -0.47
N GLY A 20 -6.85 -1.04 0.14
CA GLY A 20 -5.43 -0.70 0.15
C GLY A 20 -5.12 0.68 0.74
N PHE A 21 -4.05 1.30 0.24
CA PHE A 21 -3.55 2.60 0.69
C PHE A 21 -3.37 3.54 -0.49
N GLY A 22 -3.61 4.85 -0.28
CA GLY A 22 -3.50 5.86 -1.32
C GLY A 22 -2.98 7.21 -0.81
N ILE A 23 -2.50 8.03 -1.73
CA ILE A 23 -2.08 9.42 -1.44
C ILE A 23 -3.30 10.33 -1.53
N ALA A 24 -3.71 10.90 -0.40
CA ALA A 24 -4.84 11.82 -0.36
C ALA A 24 -4.49 13.18 -1.01
N VAL A 25 -5.33 13.64 -1.94
CA VAL A 25 -5.22 14.93 -2.60
C VAL A 25 -6.57 15.63 -2.65
N ARG A 26 -6.59 16.95 -2.89
CA ARG A 26 -7.85 17.69 -3.05
C ARG A 26 -8.56 17.26 -4.33
N LYS A 27 -9.89 17.23 -4.30
CA LYS A 27 -10.71 16.70 -5.40
C LYS A 27 -10.50 17.42 -6.73
N GLN A 28 -10.16 18.71 -6.71
CA GLN A 28 -9.92 19.52 -7.90
C GLN A 28 -8.52 19.34 -8.52
N ASP A 29 -7.55 18.77 -7.79
CA ASP A 29 -6.14 18.75 -8.21
C ASP A 29 -5.83 17.60 -9.18
N LYS A 30 -6.56 17.54 -10.30
CA LYS A 30 -6.51 16.40 -11.25
C LYS A 30 -5.13 16.16 -11.86
N ASP A 31 -4.39 17.23 -12.15
CA ASP A 31 -3.06 17.11 -12.75
C ASP A 31 -2.03 16.58 -11.75
N LEU A 32 -2.18 16.91 -10.47
CA LEU A 32 -1.34 16.34 -9.42
C LEU A 32 -1.65 14.86 -9.24
N THR A 33 -2.93 14.48 -9.20
CA THR A 33 -3.35 13.07 -9.12
C THR A 33 -2.71 12.26 -10.24
N LYS A 34 -2.86 12.69 -11.50
CA LYS A 34 -2.28 11.99 -12.66
C LYS A 34 -0.76 11.82 -12.56
N LYS A 35 -0.05 12.84 -12.08
CA LYS A 35 1.41 12.78 -11.92
C LYS A 35 1.82 11.78 -10.85
N LEU A 36 1.11 11.75 -9.72
CA LEU A 36 1.37 10.79 -8.65
C LEU A 36 1.09 9.36 -9.10
N ASP A 37 -0.05 9.13 -9.77
CA ASP A 37 -0.43 7.81 -10.29
C ASP A 37 0.63 7.28 -11.28
N ALA A 38 1.05 8.11 -12.24
CA ALA A 38 2.08 7.75 -13.20
C ALA A 38 3.44 7.47 -12.53
N ALA A 39 3.80 8.25 -11.51
CA ALA A 39 5.04 8.03 -10.76
C ALA A 39 5.02 6.71 -9.99
N ILE A 40 3.91 6.38 -9.32
CA ILE A 40 3.74 5.12 -8.60
C ILE A 40 3.87 3.93 -9.55
N LEU A 41 3.18 3.97 -10.70
CA LEU A 41 3.30 2.93 -11.72
C LEU A 41 4.75 2.79 -12.20
N SER A 42 5.41 3.90 -12.55
CA SER A 42 6.80 3.84 -13.00
C SER A 42 7.76 3.30 -11.95
N LEU A 43 7.56 3.58 -10.66
CA LEU A 43 8.42 3.05 -9.59
C LEU A 43 8.27 1.54 -9.44
N ARG A 44 7.06 1.03 -9.66
CA ARG A 44 6.77 -0.40 -9.60
C ARG A 44 7.32 -1.15 -10.80
N ASP A 45 7.12 -0.62 -12.00
CA ASP A 45 7.66 -1.21 -13.24
C ASP A 45 9.20 -1.31 -13.21
N LYS A 46 9.85 -0.37 -12.50
CA LYS A 46 11.31 -0.34 -12.33
C LYS A 46 11.80 -1.16 -11.14
N GLY A 47 10.93 -1.79 -10.35
CA GLY A 47 11.29 -2.54 -9.14
C GLY A 47 11.73 -1.68 -7.95
N VAL A 48 11.76 -0.35 -8.09
CA VAL A 48 12.19 0.59 -7.04
C VAL A 48 11.24 0.53 -5.84
N TYR A 49 9.96 0.28 -6.07
CA TYR A 49 8.99 0.06 -4.99
C TYR A 49 9.41 -1.14 -4.12
N GLN A 50 9.74 -2.28 -4.73
CA GLN A 50 10.17 -3.47 -4.03
C GLN A 50 11.48 -3.26 -3.27
N GLU A 51 12.43 -2.52 -3.84
CA GLU A 51 13.67 -2.14 -3.14
C GLU A 51 13.41 -1.31 -1.88
N ILE A 52 12.45 -0.40 -1.92
CA ILE A 52 12.05 0.41 -0.76
C ILE A 52 11.32 -0.48 0.25
N ALA A 53 10.34 -1.27 -0.18
CA ALA A 53 9.54 -2.12 0.69
C ALA A 53 10.39 -3.16 1.44
N GLY A 54 11.34 -3.79 0.74
CA GLY A 54 12.23 -4.82 1.29
C GLY A 54 13.17 -4.32 2.40
N LYS A 55 13.30 -3.00 2.59
CA LYS A 55 14.03 -2.43 3.74
C LYS A 55 13.24 -2.53 5.05
N TYR A 56 11.92 -2.62 4.96
CA TYR A 56 11.02 -2.51 6.11
C TYR A 56 10.20 -3.78 6.34
N PHE A 57 9.90 -4.51 5.28
CA PHE A 57 9.05 -5.69 5.33
C PHE A 57 9.80 -6.90 4.76
N ASN A 58 9.73 -8.03 5.46
CA ASN A 58 10.27 -9.32 5.02
C ASN A 58 9.23 -10.19 4.29
N TYR A 59 8.14 -9.57 3.83
CA TYR A 59 7.06 -10.17 3.04
C TYR A 59 6.53 -9.12 2.05
N ASP A 60 5.74 -9.54 1.07
CA ASP A 60 5.11 -8.61 0.13
C ASP A 60 4.00 -7.83 0.84
N VAL A 61 4.28 -6.57 1.16
CA VAL A 61 3.34 -5.68 1.87
C VAL A 61 2.28 -5.10 0.93
N TYR A 62 2.51 -5.10 -0.38
CA TYR A 62 1.50 -4.66 -1.33
C TYR A 62 0.40 -5.70 -1.48
N GLY A 63 0.77 -6.99 -1.38
CA GLY A 63 -0.15 -8.12 -1.57
C GLY A 63 -0.44 -8.41 -3.05
N GLU A 64 -1.41 -9.31 -3.30
CA GLU A 64 -2.07 -9.45 -4.62
C GLU A 64 -3.05 -8.29 -4.87
#